data_AF-F9FVB6-F1
#
_entry.id   AF-F9FVB6-F1
#
_cell.length_a   1.000
_cell.length_b   1.000
_cell.length_c   1.000
_cell.angle_alpha   90.00
_cell.angle_beta   90.00
_cell.angle_gamma   90.00
#
_symmetry.space_group_name_H-M   'P 1'
#
loop_
_entity.id
_entity.type
_entity.pdbx_description
1 polymer ?
#
loop_
_entity_poly.entity_id
_entity_poly.type
_entity_poly.pdbx_seq_one_letter_code
_entity_poly.pdbx_strand_id
1 'polypeptide(L)'
;LWARGYCGFKYIFTETSNENESKVTLQFRWMPRTKKRLVQEIDISGTGHGSDSRQLIDELNLFHDQGNPPPVSCEGALRHLTRSGKPLPSGYLIHINMQTDETKGFKEAIDIQWACILFAAFSGAAGNPELPSRQNPDDKAMQWIQSQAR
;
A
#
# COMPACT_ATOMS: atom_id res chain seq x y z
N LEU A 1 -0.75 -4.60 10.11
CA LEU A 1 -0.09 -3.50 9.37
C LEU A 1 -0.29 -3.65 7.88
N TRP A 2 0.13 -4.80 7.36
CA TRP A 2 0.01 -5.17 5.95
C TRP A 2 -1.43 -5.12 5.42
N ALA A 3 -2.38 -5.83 6.03
CA ALA A 3 -3.81 -5.77 5.64
C ALA A 3 -4.46 -4.39 5.76
N ARG A 4 -3.83 -3.46 6.49
CA ARG A 4 -4.29 -2.08 6.64
C ARG A 4 -3.60 -1.11 5.67
N GLY A 5 -2.70 -1.55 4.81
CA GLY A 5 -1.99 -0.64 3.90
C GLY A 5 -0.83 0.13 4.51
N TYR A 6 -0.42 -0.15 5.75
CA TYR A 6 0.64 0.64 6.40
C TYR A 6 2.05 0.34 5.86
N CYS A 7 2.26 -0.87 5.35
CA CYS A 7 3.55 -1.30 4.82
C CYS A 7 3.34 -2.30 3.67
N GLY A 8 4.37 -2.44 2.84
CA GLY A 8 4.43 -3.44 1.79
C GLY A 8 5.85 -3.98 1.59
N PHE A 9 5.95 -5.05 0.82
CA PHE A 9 7.20 -5.69 0.44
C PHE A 9 7.42 -5.54 -1.05
N LYS A 10 8.61 -5.08 -1.44
CA LYS A 10 9.03 -5.08 -2.84
C LYS A 10 9.93 -6.29 -3.07
N TYR A 11 9.59 -7.09 -4.08
CA TYR A 11 10.47 -8.16 -4.54
C TYR A 11 11.72 -7.57 -5.19
N ILE A 12 12.91 -8.00 -4.77
CA ILE A 12 14.17 -7.51 -5.34
C ILE A 12 14.76 -8.55 -6.30
N PHE A 13 15.14 -9.73 -5.79
CA PHE A 13 15.68 -10.82 -6.59
C PHE A 13 15.60 -12.17 -5.86
N THR A 14 15.87 -13.23 -6.60
CA THR A 14 16.11 -14.60 -6.09
C THR A 14 17.55 -14.99 -6.35
N GLU A 15 18.20 -15.58 -5.37
CA GLU A 15 19.45 -16.33 -5.54
C GLU A 15 19.12 -17.82 -5.42
N THR A 16 19.49 -18.62 -6.42
CA THR A 16 19.48 -20.08 -6.29
C THR A 16 20.68 -20.50 -5.45
N SER A 17 20.44 -21.07 -4.27
CA SER A 17 21.53 -21.52 -3.39
C SER A 17 21.98 -22.93 -3.77
N ASN A 18 21.02 -23.88 -3.85
CA ASN A 18 21.23 -25.31 -4.07
C ASN A 18 20.11 -25.86 -5.01
N GLU A 19 20.19 -27.10 -5.53
CA GLU A 19 19.24 -27.63 -6.55
C GLU A 19 17.75 -27.46 -6.19
N ASN A 20 17.37 -27.51 -4.91
CA ASN A 20 15.98 -27.37 -4.47
C ASN A 20 15.68 -26.16 -3.58
N GLU A 21 16.68 -25.36 -3.20
CA GLU A 21 16.47 -24.22 -2.30
C GLU A 21 16.93 -22.89 -2.92
N SER A 22 16.07 -21.91 -2.79
CA SER A 22 16.27 -20.55 -3.26
C SER A 22 16.11 -19.55 -2.12
N LYS A 23 16.90 -18.48 -2.18
CA LYS A 23 16.85 -17.36 -1.26
C LYS A 23 16.23 -16.16 -1.95
N VAL A 24 15.06 -15.76 -1.50
CA VAL A 24 14.36 -14.56 -1.98
C VAL A 24 14.74 -13.37 -1.11
N THR A 25 15.05 -12.24 -1.77
CA THR A 25 15.28 -10.96 -1.10
C THR A 25 14.12 -10.01 -1.35
N LEU A 26 13.48 -9.59 -0.27
CA LEU A 26 12.44 -8.56 -0.25
C LEU A 26 12.97 -7.29 0.38
N GLN A 27 12.45 -6.14 -0.03
CA GLN A 27 12.67 -4.86 0.64
C GLN A 27 11.39 -4.41 1.34
N PHE A 28 11.48 -4.16 2.64
CA PHE A 28 10.40 -3.60 3.42
C PHE A 28 10.23 -2.09 3.14
N ARG A 29 8.97 -1.63 3.07
CA ARG A 29 8.63 -0.22 2.85
C ARG A 29 7.43 0.20 3.70
N TRP A 30 7.57 1.27 4.47
CA TRP A 30 6.43 2.02 4.98
C TRP A 30 5.77 2.80 3.85
N MET A 31 4.45 2.94 3.94
CA MET A 31 3.65 3.54 2.88
C MET A 31 3.10 4.90 3.31
N PRO A 32 3.03 5.88 2.38
CA PRO A 32 2.48 7.18 2.67
C PRO A 32 0.99 7.06 3.01
N ARG A 33 0.54 7.96 3.88
CA ARG A 33 -0.88 8.15 4.19
C ARG A 33 -1.28 9.49 3.63
N THR A 34 -1.57 9.52 2.34
CA THR A 34 -2.11 10.72 1.71
C THR A 34 -3.47 11.03 2.34
N LYS A 35 -3.84 12.31 2.38
CA LYS A 35 -5.15 12.69 2.91
C LYS A 35 -6.25 11.94 2.16
N LYS A 36 -7.29 11.52 2.90
CA LYS A 36 -8.41 10.74 2.35
C LYS A 36 -9.10 11.57 1.26
N ARG A 37 -8.89 11.25 -0.02
CA ARG A 37 -9.54 11.91 -1.17
C ARG A 37 -10.80 11.15 -1.56
N LEU A 38 -11.71 10.96 -0.61
CA LEU A 38 -12.97 10.28 -0.87
C LEU A 38 -13.81 11.09 -1.85
N VAL A 39 -14.19 10.47 -2.98
CA VAL A 39 -15.16 11.02 -3.95
C VAL A 39 -14.66 12.29 -4.68
N GLN A 40 -13.43 12.76 -4.41
CA GLN A 40 -12.81 13.83 -5.17
C GLN A 40 -12.13 13.28 -6.41
N GLU A 41 -12.61 13.69 -7.58
CA GLU A 41 -11.88 13.50 -8.83
C GLU A 41 -10.55 14.24 -8.72
N ILE A 42 -9.45 13.52 -8.96
CA ILE A 42 -8.14 14.16 -9.07
C ILE A 42 -8.06 14.75 -10.46
N ASP A 43 -7.90 16.07 -10.55
CA ASP A 43 -7.57 16.73 -11.81
C ASP A 43 -6.13 16.36 -12.22
N ILE A 44 -6.01 15.30 -13.01
CA ILE A 44 -4.73 14.82 -13.54
C ILE A 44 -4.24 15.75 -14.66
N SER A 45 -5.15 16.34 -15.44
CA SER A 45 -4.82 17.21 -16.59
C SER A 45 -4.40 18.63 -16.16
N GLY A 46 -4.63 19.01 -14.91
CA GLY A 46 -4.30 20.35 -14.39
C GLY A 46 -5.11 21.46 -15.07
N THR A 47 -6.24 21.11 -15.67
CA THR A 47 -7.10 22.01 -16.45
C THR A 47 -8.17 22.69 -15.61
N GLY A 48 -8.39 22.23 -14.38
CA GLY A 48 -9.21 22.86 -13.34
C GLY A 48 -8.39 23.83 -12.47
N HIS A 49 -8.78 24.01 -11.20
CA HIS A 49 -8.13 24.95 -10.26
C HIS A 49 -6.69 24.56 -9.83
N GLY A 50 -6.02 23.68 -10.60
CA GLY A 50 -4.57 23.52 -10.63
C GLY A 50 -3.93 23.35 -9.26
N SER A 51 -4.18 22.24 -8.57
CA SER A 51 -3.38 21.90 -7.37
C SER A 51 -3.40 20.42 -6.97
N ASP A 52 -4.41 19.63 -7.31
CA ASP A 52 -4.59 18.32 -6.66
C ASP A 52 -3.53 17.27 -7.00
N SER A 53 -3.17 17.12 -8.28
CA SER A 53 -2.16 16.14 -8.72
C SER A 53 -0.75 16.56 -8.30
N ARG A 54 -0.40 17.84 -8.48
CA ARG A 54 0.88 18.39 -8.03
C ARG A 54 1.05 18.31 -6.52
N GLN A 55 0.01 18.65 -5.76
CA GLN A 55 0.01 18.51 -4.30
C GLN A 55 0.16 17.05 -3.87
N LEU A 56 -0.46 16.10 -4.58
CA LEU A 56 -0.26 14.67 -4.30
C LEU A 56 1.21 14.28 -4.50
N ILE A 57 1.81 14.68 -5.61
CA ILE A 57 3.22 14.40 -5.91
C ILE A 57 4.14 15.07 -4.88
N ASP A 58 3.86 16.32 -4.49
CA ASP A 58 4.63 17.03 -3.47
C ASP A 58 4.54 16.35 -2.10
N GLU A 59 3.36 15.87 -1.70
CA GLU A 59 3.16 15.09 -0.47
C GLU A 59 3.95 13.77 -0.50
N LEU A 60 3.96 13.07 -1.64
CA LEU A 60 4.68 11.81 -1.83
C LEU A 60 6.20 12.01 -1.83
N ASN A 61 6.68 13.05 -2.51
CA ASN A 61 8.10 13.41 -2.53
C ASN A 61 8.56 13.77 -1.12
N LEU A 62 7.82 14.60 -0.39
CA LEU A 62 8.12 14.93 1.00
C LEU A 62 8.20 13.68 1.89
N PHE A 63 7.24 12.76 1.76
CA PHE A 63 7.27 11.49 2.50
C PHE A 63 8.49 10.64 2.14
N HIS A 64 8.86 10.61 0.86
CA HIS A 64 10.03 9.89 0.38
C HIS A 64 11.34 10.49 0.91
N ASP A 65 11.48 11.82 0.84
CA ASP A 65 12.65 12.58 1.30
C ASP A 65 12.86 12.44 2.82
N GLN A 66 11.78 12.23 3.58
CA GLN A 66 11.83 11.89 5.01
C GLN A 66 12.24 10.44 5.29
N GLY A 67 12.61 9.67 4.25
CA GLY A 67 13.03 8.29 4.38
C GLY A 67 11.88 7.29 4.50
N ASN A 68 10.65 7.68 4.11
CA ASN A 68 9.44 6.86 4.24
C ASN A 68 9.21 6.44 5.70
N PRO A 69 8.87 7.39 6.59
CA PRO A 69 8.79 7.14 8.03
C PRO A 69 7.63 6.21 8.42
N PRO A 70 7.72 5.52 9.57
CA PRO A 70 6.61 4.74 10.12
C PRO A 70 5.42 5.64 10.50
N PRO A 71 4.19 5.11 10.53
CA PRO A 71 3.02 5.90 10.92
C PRO A 71 3.05 6.28 12.41
N VAL A 72 2.94 7.58 12.69
CA VAL A 72 2.96 8.16 14.05
C VAL A 72 1.84 7.61 14.95
N SER A 73 0.65 7.35 14.40
CA SER A 73 -0.53 6.91 15.17
C SER A 73 -0.49 5.45 15.65
N CYS A 74 0.60 4.72 15.42
CA CYS A 74 0.69 3.30 15.76
C CYS A 74 1.88 2.95 16.67
N GLU A 75 2.58 3.92 17.27
CA GLU A 75 3.81 3.66 18.04
C GLU A 75 3.69 2.50 19.06
N GLY A 76 2.57 2.40 19.79
CA GLY A 76 2.32 1.28 20.70
C GLY A 76 2.21 -0.08 19.99
N ALA A 77 1.46 -0.15 18.89
CA ALA A 77 1.30 -1.38 18.10
C ALA A 77 2.56 -1.75 17.31
N LEU A 78 3.41 -0.77 16.96
CA LEU A 78 4.65 -0.97 16.21
C LEU A 78 5.79 -1.48 17.09
N ARG A 79 5.76 -1.22 18.41
CA ARG A 79 6.80 -1.67 19.36
C ARG A 79 6.96 -3.19 19.39
N HIS A 80 5.91 -3.96 19.13
CA HIS A 80 6.00 -5.43 19.18
C HIS A 80 6.55 -6.07 17.89
N LEU A 81 6.83 -5.28 16.85
CA LEU A 81 7.25 -5.81 15.55
C LEU A 81 8.70 -6.28 15.52
N THR A 82 9.54 -5.72 16.39
CA THR A 82 10.96 -6.07 16.45
C THR A 82 11.37 -6.34 17.88
N ARG A 83 12.38 -7.20 18.08
CA ARG A 83 12.91 -7.50 19.41
C ARG A 83 13.42 -6.26 20.15
N SER A 84 13.84 -5.23 19.42
CA SER A 84 14.37 -3.99 20.00
C SER A 84 13.29 -2.98 20.37
N GLY A 85 12.02 -3.24 20.05
CA GLY A 85 10.95 -2.27 20.27
C GLY A 85 10.89 -1.15 19.23
N LYS A 86 11.84 -1.08 18.30
CA LYS A 86 11.94 0.00 17.30
C LYS A 86 11.26 -0.42 15.99
N PRO A 87 10.52 0.47 15.31
CA PRO A 87 9.98 0.16 13.99
C PRO A 87 11.08 -0.22 13.00
N LEU A 88 10.80 -1.19 12.12
CA LEU A 88 11.72 -1.55 11.05
C LEU A 88 11.90 -0.36 10.09
N PRO A 89 13.12 0.04 9.71
CA PRO A 89 13.30 1.14 8.77
C PRO A 89 12.87 0.72 7.35
N SER A 90 12.31 1.65 6.59
CA SER A 90 12.10 1.46 5.16
C SER A 90 13.44 1.21 4.45
N GLY A 91 13.45 0.31 3.47
CA GLY A 91 14.67 -0.14 2.80
C GLY A 91 15.30 -1.39 3.42
N TYR A 92 14.87 -1.81 4.60
CA TYR A 92 15.39 -3.02 5.24
C TYR A 92 15.17 -4.26 4.36
N LEU A 93 16.22 -5.07 4.20
CA LEU A 93 16.19 -6.28 3.40
C LEU A 93 15.79 -7.49 4.26
N ILE A 94 14.82 -8.25 3.76
CA ILE A 94 14.33 -9.48 4.37
C ILE A 94 14.69 -10.62 3.44
N HIS A 95 15.37 -11.63 3.99
CA HIS A 95 15.77 -12.82 3.27
C HIS A 95 14.90 -14.00 3.70
N ILE A 96 14.35 -14.69 2.73
CA ILE A 96 13.47 -15.85 2.94
C ILE A 96 14.05 -17.01 2.15
N ASN A 97 14.35 -18.12 2.84
CA ASN A 97 14.71 -19.37 2.18
C ASN A 97 13.42 -20.15 1.89
N MET A 98 13.28 -20.65 0.67
CA MET A 98 12.12 -21.44 0.25
C MET A 98 12.46 -22.43 -0.86
N GLN A 99 11.54 -23.34 -1.17
CA GLN A 99 11.73 -24.26 -2.28
C GLN A 99 11.75 -23.53 -3.62
N THR A 100 12.63 -23.94 -4.53
CA THR A 100 12.85 -23.23 -5.80
C THR A 100 11.59 -23.17 -6.66
N ASP A 101 10.75 -24.21 -6.65
CA ASP A 101 9.49 -24.30 -7.40
C ASP A 101 8.41 -23.31 -6.87
N GLU A 102 8.44 -22.96 -5.59
CA GLU A 102 7.53 -21.99 -4.99
C GLU A 102 7.88 -20.53 -5.31
N THR A 103 9.14 -20.25 -5.69
CA THR A 103 9.65 -18.87 -5.84
C THR A 103 8.83 -18.03 -6.82
N LYS A 104 8.36 -18.64 -7.91
CA LYS A 104 7.57 -17.94 -8.93
C LYS A 104 6.23 -17.48 -8.37
N GLY A 105 5.46 -18.40 -7.76
CA GLY A 105 4.17 -18.07 -7.16
C GLY A 105 4.30 -17.08 -6.01
N PHE A 106 5.38 -17.20 -5.22
CA PHE A 106 5.69 -16.25 -4.17
C PHE A 106 5.94 -14.83 -4.73
N LYS A 107 6.75 -14.71 -5.80
CA LYS A 107 6.99 -13.43 -6.46
C LYS A 107 5.68 -12.79 -6.94
N GLU A 108 4.84 -13.55 -7.62
CA GLU A 108 3.55 -13.08 -8.13
C GLU A 108 2.65 -12.55 -7.00
N ALA A 109 2.57 -13.29 -5.88
CA ALA A 109 1.82 -12.85 -4.70
C ALA A 109 2.36 -11.54 -4.11
N ILE A 110 3.68 -11.41 -4.01
CA ILE A 110 4.33 -10.18 -3.51
C ILE A 110 4.11 -9.00 -4.48
N ASP A 111 4.14 -9.23 -5.79
CA ASP A 111 3.90 -8.18 -6.79
C ASP A 111 2.45 -7.68 -6.77
N ILE A 112 1.47 -8.60 -6.68
CA ILE A 112 0.05 -8.26 -6.51
C ILE A 112 -0.13 -7.46 -5.23
N GLN A 113 0.46 -7.94 -4.13
CA GLN A 113 0.46 -7.24 -2.87
C GLN A 113 1.00 -5.82 -3.03
N TRP A 114 2.16 -5.67 -3.68
CA TRP A 114 2.82 -4.37 -3.86
C TRP A 114 1.90 -3.39 -4.59
N ALA A 115 1.26 -3.84 -5.69
CA ALA A 115 0.30 -3.06 -6.44
C ALA A 115 -0.91 -2.63 -5.59
N CYS A 116 -1.54 -3.56 -4.85
CA CYS A 116 -2.69 -3.24 -3.99
C CYS A 116 -2.35 -2.20 -2.91
N ILE A 117 -1.16 -2.31 -2.31
CA ILE A 117 -0.73 -1.40 -1.26
C ILE A 117 -0.40 -0.01 -1.82
N LEU A 118 0.22 0.06 -3.00
CA LEU A 118 0.42 1.34 -3.70
C LEU A 118 -0.91 2.02 -4.01
N PHE A 119 -1.89 1.27 -4.52
CA PHE A 119 -3.23 1.80 -4.78
C PHE A 119 -3.90 2.33 -3.50
N ALA A 120 -3.80 1.58 -2.39
CA ALA A 120 -4.34 2.02 -1.09
C ALA A 120 -3.64 3.29 -0.59
N ALA A 121 -2.32 3.40 -0.78
CA ALA A 121 -1.55 4.58 -0.38
C ALA A 121 -1.96 5.82 -1.18
N PHE A 122 -2.10 5.71 -2.51
CA PHE A 122 -2.44 6.85 -3.35
C PHE A 122 -3.91 7.30 -3.24
N SER A 123 -4.84 6.35 -3.02
CA SER A 123 -6.25 6.67 -2.79
C SER A 123 -6.55 7.20 -1.38
N GLY A 124 -5.55 7.25 -0.49
CA GLY A 124 -5.73 7.62 0.92
C GLY A 124 -6.47 6.55 1.74
N ALA A 125 -6.60 5.32 1.22
CA ALA A 125 -7.15 4.18 1.94
C ALA A 125 -6.14 3.51 2.91
N ALA A 126 -4.85 3.85 2.80
CA ALA A 126 -3.83 3.36 3.71
C ALA A 126 -4.11 3.77 5.18
N GLY A 127 -4.20 2.75 6.03
CA GLY A 127 -4.50 2.84 7.45
C GLY A 127 -5.98 2.75 7.81
N ASN A 128 -6.88 2.80 6.82
CA ASN A 128 -8.32 2.67 7.00
C ASN A 128 -8.91 1.79 5.88
N PRO A 129 -8.79 0.45 5.99
CA PRO A 129 -9.28 -0.48 4.97
C PRO A 129 -10.81 -0.49 4.86
N GLU A 130 -11.51 0.07 5.85
CA GLU A 130 -12.92 0.38 5.74
C GLU A 130 -13.05 1.62 4.86
N LEU A 131 -13.32 1.38 3.57
CA LEU A 131 -14.02 2.35 2.75
C LEU A 131 -15.22 2.82 3.58
N PRO A 132 -15.49 4.13 3.68
CA PRO A 132 -16.65 4.58 4.43
C PRO A 132 -17.85 3.77 3.91
N SER A 133 -18.64 3.22 4.83
CA SER A 133 -19.98 2.80 4.46
C SER A 133 -20.55 3.98 3.70
N ARG A 134 -21.01 3.71 2.48
CA ARG A 134 -21.62 4.70 1.61
C ARG A 134 -22.86 5.20 2.36
N GLN A 135 -22.70 6.17 3.26
CA GLN A 135 -23.80 7.00 3.72
C GLN A 135 -24.11 7.88 2.50
N ASN A 136 -24.78 7.26 1.52
CA ASN A 136 -25.22 7.94 0.32
C ASN A 136 -26.63 8.45 0.57
N PRO A 137 -26.86 9.76 0.46
CA PRO A 137 -28.21 10.29 0.28
C PRO A 137 -28.77 9.97 -1.12
N ASP A 138 -27.94 9.52 -2.08
CA ASP A 138 -28.33 9.30 -3.48
C ASP A 138 -28.11 7.85 -3.94
N ASP A 139 -28.95 6.95 -3.44
CA ASP A 139 -29.09 5.57 -3.91
C ASP A 139 -29.78 5.45 -5.30
N LYS A 140 -29.58 6.45 -6.17
CA LYS A 140 -30.18 6.53 -7.51
C LYS A 140 -29.67 5.46 -8.46
N ALA A 141 -28.41 5.03 -8.30
CA ALA A 141 -27.83 3.96 -9.12
C ALA A 141 -28.47 2.59 -8.82
N MET A 142 -28.78 2.30 -7.55
CA MET A 142 -29.47 1.06 -7.17
C MET A 142 -30.95 1.10 -7.54
N GLN A 143 -31.60 2.26 -7.42
CA GLN A 143 -32.98 2.47 -7.89
C GLN A 143 -33.11 2.32 -9.41
N TRP A 144 -32.13 2.80 -10.18
CA TRP A 144 -32.12 2.64 -11.64
C TRP A 144 -32.03 1.16 -12.03
N ILE A 145 -31.13 0.39 -11.43
CA ILE A 145 -31.00 -1.06 -11.69
C ILE A 145 -32.30 -1.80 -11.34
N GLN A 146 -32.95 -1.44 -10.23
CA GLN A 146 -34.24 -2.04 -9.83
C GLN A 146 -35.41 -1.63 -10.74
N SER A 147 -35.37 -0.44 -11.34
CA SER A 147 -36.39 0.03 -12.29
C SER A 147 -36.32 -0.66 -13.64
N GLN A 148 -35.18 -1.25 -14.01
CA GLN A 148 -34.99 -2.03 -15.24
C GLN A 148 -35.38 -3.51 -15.07
N ALA A 149 -35.71 -3.93 -13.84
CA ALA A 149 -36.04 -5.32 -13.50
C ALA A 149 -37.55 -5.56 -13.26
N ARG A 150 -38.41 -4.59 -13.60
CA ARG A 150 -39.87 -4.73 -13.70
C ARG A 150 -40.28 -4.63 -15.16
#